data_AF-A0A256XSV2-F1
#
_entry.id   AF-A0A256XSV2-F1
#
_cell.length_a   1.000
_cell.length_b   1.000
_cell.length_c   1.000
_cell.angle_alpha   90.00
_cell.angle_beta   90.00
_cell.angle_gamma   90.00
#
_symmetry.space_group_name_H-M   'P 1'
#
loop_
_entity.id
_entity.type
_entity.pdbx_description
1 polymer ?
#
loop_
_entity_poly.entity_id
_entity_poly.type
_entity_poly.pdbx_seq_one_letter_code
_entity_poly.pdbx_strand_id
1 'polypeptide(L)'
;MNEKIVSTIEKLDPLEFLAEKANTVVKLKKRTENLIKLIEERYKEDRNLSKLVENILNTVTPPEPPPEKDLLYTGYNIANYETKLNSYLKTLTKYTMALEELSQNLDELKEKLQHLQEWNTIIQNIDPYFLLEGSKLLNRANKILDELSLEDPVNSSNEIKMLSRNIDRHLRLVKKIFNKRINELLGEVQELDVLLNKVYTFAEIEERPELDKMHEKLRNIKKLLENAKMKPQDNPFNFNSIKKELMQMKEQVKNFLKSKISEKEEKVLATLSRTSHVLDKRRIGFSYLVELISKENSIPVSETLDLLYKLEKKRIIKLYVSLQ
;
A
#
# COMPACT_ATOMS: atom_id res chain seq x y z
N MET A 1 44.91 70.41 13.34
CA MET A 1 44.56 69.97 11.97
C MET A 1 43.94 68.60 12.11
N ASN A 2 42.61 68.55 12.23
CA ASN A 2 41.68 68.32 11.11
C ASN A 2 41.81 66.88 10.63
N GLU A 3 40.79 66.06 10.48
CA GLU A 3 39.33 66.16 10.51
C GLU A 3 38.87 64.69 10.33
N LYS A 4 37.57 64.42 10.48
CA LYS A 4 36.87 63.15 10.17
C LYS A 4 36.76 62.11 11.28
N ILE A 5 35.89 62.39 12.26
CA ILE A 5 34.74 61.51 12.56
C ILE A 5 33.57 62.43 12.95
N VAL A 6 33.05 63.18 11.99
CA VAL A 6 31.75 63.86 12.10
C VAL A 6 31.01 63.57 10.80
N SER A 7 29.69 63.33 10.91
CA SER A 7 28.75 62.79 9.92
C SER A 7 28.78 61.25 9.88
N THR A 8 27.76 60.51 10.33
CA THR A 8 26.32 60.72 10.07
C THR A 8 25.52 60.05 11.19
N ILE A 9 25.32 60.75 12.30
CA ILE A 9 24.12 60.55 13.10
C ILE A 9 23.39 61.86 12.90
N GLU A 10 22.53 61.91 11.88
CA GLU A 10 21.49 62.92 11.83
C GLU A 10 20.84 62.87 13.21
N LYS A 11 20.92 63.99 13.94
CA LYS A 11 20.13 64.19 15.15
C LYS A 11 18.68 64.23 14.69
N LEU A 12 18.10 63.06 14.44
CA LEU A 12 16.66 62.88 14.38
C LEU A 12 16.12 63.60 15.60
N ASP A 13 15.23 64.56 15.36
CA ASP A 13 14.54 65.24 16.44
C ASP A 13 13.96 64.14 17.35
N PRO A 14 14.22 64.17 18.68
CA PRO A 14 13.62 63.21 19.60
C PRO A 14 12.12 63.02 19.38
N LEU A 15 11.41 64.07 18.94
CA LEU A 15 10.00 64.02 18.55
C LEU A 15 9.75 63.24 17.25
N GLU A 16 10.59 63.41 16.22
CA GLU A 16 10.51 62.66 14.97
C GLU A 16 10.82 61.17 15.18
N PHE A 17 11.85 60.84 15.96
CA PHE A 17 12.18 59.46 16.33
C PHE A 17 11.03 58.78 17.09
N LEU A 18 10.43 59.49 18.05
CA LEU A 18 9.27 59.00 18.79
C LEU A 18 8.05 58.81 17.87
N ALA A 19 7.79 59.73 16.95
CA ALA A 19 6.71 59.62 15.98
C ALA A 19 6.90 58.44 15.01
N GLU A 20 8.12 58.20 14.51
CA GLU A 20 8.41 57.05 13.66
C GLU A 20 8.18 55.72 14.40
N LYS A 21 8.69 55.62 15.64
CA LYS A 21 8.54 54.43 16.47
C LYS A 21 7.10 54.18 16.90
N ALA A 22 6.35 55.24 17.22
CA ALA A 22 4.92 55.13 17.48
C ALA A 22 4.16 54.63 16.24
N ASN A 23 4.50 55.14 15.05
CA ASN A 23 3.89 54.71 13.80
C ASN A 23 4.20 53.24 13.46
N THR A 24 5.43 52.76 13.70
CA THR A 24 5.76 51.33 13.48
C THR A 24 5.02 50.44 14.47
N VAL A 25 4.95 50.82 15.74
CA VAL A 25 4.16 50.10 16.76
C VAL A 25 2.68 50.02 16.39
N VAL A 26 2.06 51.12 15.94
CA VAL A 26 0.66 51.13 15.49
C VAL A 26 0.45 50.18 14.30
N LYS A 27 1.36 50.17 13.33
CA LYS A 27 1.30 49.25 12.18
C LYS A 27 1.44 47.80 12.62
N LEU A 28 2.38 47.49 13.52
CA LEU A 28 2.60 46.15 14.04
C LEU A 28 1.39 45.66 14.84
N LYS A 29 0.82 46.50 15.69
CA LYS A 29 -0.39 46.18 16.47
C LYS A 29 -1.56 45.82 15.55
N LYS A 30 -1.84 46.65 14.54
CA LYS A 30 -2.87 46.37 13.53
C LYS A 30 -2.63 45.05 12.80
N ARG A 31 -1.38 44.76 12.39
CA ARG A 31 -1.03 43.50 11.72
C ARG A 31 -1.25 42.30 12.63
N THR A 32 -0.84 42.40 13.88
CA THR A 32 -1.03 41.36 14.90
C THR A 32 -2.52 41.09 15.15
N GLU A 33 -3.31 42.13 15.37
CA GLU A 33 -4.76 42.02 15.58
C GLU A 33 -5.46 41.38 14.37
N ASN A 34 -5.08 41.78 13.15
CA ASN A 34 -5.62 41.18 11.94
C ASN A 34 -5.24 39.70 11.82
N LEU A 35 -3.99 39.32 12.15
CA LEU A 35 -3.55 37.92 12.11
C LEU A 35 -4.33 37.06 13.10
N ILE A 36 -4.52 37.55 14.34
CA ILE A 36 -5.32 36.86 15.37
C ILE A 36 -6.75 36.63 14.86
N LYS A 37 -7.40 37.68 14.34
CA LYS A 37 -8.75 37.57 13.77
C LYS A 37 -8.83 36.55 12.64
N LEU A 38 -7.85 36.54 11.73
CA LEU A 38 -7.81 35.59 10.63
C LEU A 38 -7.67 34.14 11.12
N ILE A 39 -6.84 33.91 12.14
CA ILE A 39 -6.67 32.57 12.75
C ILE A 39 -7.97 32.14 13.42
N GLU A 40 -8.58 33.02 14.22
CA GLU A 40 -9.86 32.74 14.88
C GLU A 40 -10.96 32.45 13.84
N GLU A 41 -11.17 33.34 12.87
CA GLU A 41 -12.20 33.17 11.84
C GLU A 41 -12.03 31.87 11.04
N ARG A 42 -10.80 31.49 10.69
CA ARG A 42 -10.54 30.29 9.87
C ARG A 42 -10.75 28.99 10.65
N TYR A 43 -10.39 28.92 11.92
CA TYR A 43 -10.35 27.66 12.68
C TYR A 43 -11.41 27.56 13.79
N LYS A 44 -12.22 28.59 14.02
CA LYS A 44 -13.26 28.60 15.05
C LYS A 44 -14.30 27.48 14.86
N GLU A 45 -14.63 27.14 13.63
CA GLU A 45 -15.57 26.07 13.31
C GLU A 45 -14.89 24.71 13.11
N ASP A 46 -13.56 24.66 13.10
CA ASP A 46 -12.81 23.43 12.94
C ASP A 46 -12.83 22.62 14.25
N ARG A 47 -13.51 21.47 14.22
CA ARG A 47 -13.64 20.58 15.37
C ARG A 47 -12.31 20.08 15.91
N ASN A 48 -11.28 19.98 15.07
CA ASN A 48 -9.98 19.40 15.42
C ASN A 48 -8.98 20.47 15.84
N LEU A 49 -9.06 21.66 15.23
CA LEU A 49 -8.06 22.72 15.43
C LEU A 49 -8.52 23.85 16.38
N SER A 50 -9.82 24.06 16.58
CA SER A 50 -10.35 25.14 17.44
C SER A 50 -9.73 25.17 18.84
N LYS A 51 -9.66 24.03 19.53
CA LYS A 51 -9.07 23.93 20.88
C LYS A 51 -7.56 24.21 20.90
N LEU A 52 -6.84 23.78 19.86
CA LEU A 52 -5.40 24.03 19.74
C LEU A 52 -5.14 25.52 19.49
N VAL A 53 -5.95 26.14 18.65
CA VAL A 53 -5.91 27.58 18.36
C VAL A 53 -6.19 28.40 19.62
N GLU A 54 -7.23 28.04 20.38
CA GLU A 54 -7.56 28.68 21.66
C GLU A 54 -6.37 28.58 22.64
N ASN A 55 -5.73 27.41 22.74
CA ASN A 55 -4.56 27.24 23.59
C ASN A 55 -3.35 28.08 23.14
N ILE A 56 -3.10 28.16 21.82
CA ILE A 56 -2.01 29.00 21.27
C ILE A 56 -2.26 30.48 21.59
N LEU A 57 -3.49 30.96 21.42
CA LEU A 57 -3.84 32.37 21.70
C LEU A 57 -3.77 32.70 23.19
N ASN A 58 -4.10 31.74 24.07
CA ASN A 58 -4.00 31.92 25.52
C ASN A 58 -2.55 31.86 26.04
N THR A 59 -1.70 31.03 25.43
CA THR A 59 -0.29 30.89 25.82
C THR A 59 0.60 31.98 25.23
N VAL A 60 0.27 32.47 24.04
CA VAL A 60 0.99 33.53 23.33
C VAL A 60 0.25 34.84 23.54
N THR A 61 0.45 35.45 24.72
CA THR A 61 -0.19 36.72 25.09
C THR A 61 0.50 37.93 24.46
N PRO A 62 -0.27 38.93 23.97
CA PRO A 62 0.30 40.16 23.43
C PRO A 62 1.11 40.91 24.50
N PRO A 63 2.26 41.54 24.13
CA PRO A 63 3.04 42.30 25.10
C PRO A 63 2.25 43.50 25.63
N GLU A 64 2.40 43.78 26.92
CA GLU A 64 1.76 44.94 27.55
C GLU A 64 2.34 46.27 27.03
N PRO A 65 1.49 47.28 26.79
CA PRO A 65 1.97 48.59 26.39
C PRO A 65 2.82 49.24 27.49
N PRO A 66 3.82 50.07 27.13
CA PRO A 66 4.67 50.72 28.10
C PRO A 66 3.90 51.72 28.97
N PRO A 67 4.26 51.89 30.26
CA PRO A 67 3.60 52.84 31.16
C PRO A 67 3.90 54.30 30.76
N GLU A 68 2.94 55.19 30.98
CA GLU A 68 3.07 56.63 30.72
C GLU A 68 4.03 57.28 31.73
N LYS A 69 5.22 57.70 31.26
CA LYS A 69 6.30 58.36 32.03
C LYS A 69 7.11 59.31 31.12
N ASP A 70 8.06 60.08 31.68
CA ASP A 70 8.94 61.08 31.03
C ASP A 70 9.41 60.75 29.60
N LEU A 71 9.52 61.79 28.75
CA LEU A 71 9.71 61.71 27.28
C LEU A 71 10.89 60.82 26.82
N LEU A 72 12.05 60.92 27.48
CA LEU A 72 13.24 60.10 27.17
C LEU A 72 13.05 58.63 27.56
N TYR A 73 12.36 58.39 28.68
CA TYR A 73 11.99 57.06 29.15
C TYR A 73 10.93 56.44 28.23
N THR A 74 10.01 57.26 27.69
CA THR A 74 9.03 56.86 26.68
C THR A 74 9.71 56.33 25.40
N GLY A 75 10.78 56.97 24.92
CA GLY A 75 11.47 56.54 23.69
C GLY A 75 12.13 55.17 23.79
N TYR A 76 12.85 54.91 24.87
CA TYR A 76 13.45 53.59 25.13
C TYR A 76 12.37 52.51 25.33
N ASN A 77 11.28 52.85 26.01
CA ASN A 77 10.18 51.93 26.25
C ASN A 77 9.39 51.57 24.98
N ILE A 78 9.17 52.54 24.07
CA ILE A 78 8.52 52.29 22.78
C ILE A 78 9.41 51.41 21.90
N ALA A 79 10.73 51.64 21.86
CA ALA A 79 11.65 50.78 21.10
C ALA A 79 11.70 49.34 21.65
N ASN A 80 11.71 49.17 22.97
CA ASN A 80 11.62 47.85 23.61
C ASN A 80 10.25 47.19 23.38
N TYR A 81 9.17 47.98 23.36
CA TYR A 81 7.85 47.47 23.03
C TYR A 81 7.76 47.01 21.56
N GLU A 82 8.31 47.79 20.63
CA GLU A 82 8.40 47.44 19.20
C GLU A 82 9.14 46.12 19.00
N THR A 83 10.27 45.89 19.68
CA THR A 83 11.03 44.64 19.55
C THR A 83 10.26 43.44 20.09
N LYS A 84 9.59 43.58 21.25
CA LYS A 84 8.70 42.54 21.82
C LYS A 84 7.49 42.26 20.92
N LEU A 85 6.90 43.29 20.33
CA LEU A 85 5.74 43.14 19.43
C LEU A 85 6.16 42.48 18.11
N ASN A 86 7.35 42.79 17.61
CA ASN A 86 7.92 42.11 16.45
C ASN A 86 8.23 40.64 16.74
N SER A 87 8.81 40.30 17.89
CA SER A 87 9.06 38.89 18.25
C SER A 87 7.74 38.13 18.41
N TYR A 88 6.75 38.74 19.04
CA TYR A 88 5.39 38.22 19.16
C TYR A 88 4.76 37.90 17.80
N LEU A 89 4.78 38.89 16.88
CA LEU A 89 4.25 38.71 15.52
C LEU A 89 4.98 37.61 14.76
N LYS A 90 6.30 37.49 14.90
CA LYS A 90 7.08 36.38 14.30
C LYS A 90 6.64 35.02 14.84
N THR A 91 6.47 34.90 16.15
CA THR A 91 6.00 33.66 16.79
C THR A 91 4.61 33.27 16.32
N LEU A 92 3.66 34.22 16.31
CA LEU A 92 2.32 33.97 15.80
C LEU A 92 2.33 33.56 14.31
N THR A 93 3.15 34.23 13.48
CA THR A 93 3.29 33.87 12.07
C THR A 93 3.78 32.43 11.90
N LYS A 94 4.79 32.02 12.70
CA LYS A 94 5.30 30.64 12.70
C LYS A 94 4.20 29.64 13.08
N TYR A 95 3.44 29.92 14.12
CA TYR A 95 2.32 29.06 14.52
C TYR A 95 1.22 29.00 13.47
N THR A 96 0.93 30.11 12.81
CA THR A 96 -0.06 30.16 11.72
C THR A 96 0.34 29.22 10.58
N MET A 97 1.60 29.28 10.14
CA MET A 97 2.12 28.37 9.11
C MET A 97 2.08 26.91 9.57
N ALA A 98 2.39 26.64 10.83
CA ALA A 98 2.32 25.29 11.39
C ALA A 98 0.88 24.76 11.46
N LEU A 99 -0.10 25.62 11.76
CA LEU A 99 -1.52 25.27 11.75
C LEU A 99 -2.04 24.98 10.34
N GLU A 100 -1.62 25.77 9.34
CA GLU A 100 -1.96 25.50 7.94
C GLU A 100 -1.42 24.14 7.48
N GLU A 101 -0.15 23.87 7.77
CA GLU A 101 0.47 22.58 7.46
C GLU A 101 -0.22 21.42 8.20
N LEU A 102 -0.57 21.63 9.47
CA LEU A 102 -1.29 20.65 10.28
C LEU A 102 -2.67 20.33 9.72
N SER A 103 -3.42 21.36 9.29
CA SER A 103 -4.72 21.20 8.64
C SER A 103 -4.61 20.34 7.38
N GLN A 104 -3.64 20.63 6.51
CA GLN A 104 -3.41 19.84 5.30
C GLN A 104 -3.07 18.38 5.63
N ASN A 105 -2.18 18.16 6.61
CA ASN A 105 -1.80 16.81 7.03
C ASN A 105 -2.98 16.02 7.64
N LEU A 106 -3.91 16.70 8.33
CA LEU A 106 -5.11 16.07 8.87
C LEU A 106 -6.05 15.59 7.76
N ASP A 107 -6.25 16.40 6.71
CA ASP A 107 -7.08 16.02 5.58
C ASP A 107 -6.45 14.88 4.77
N GLU A 108 -5.14 14.94 4.50
CA GLU A 108 -4.41 13.82 3.89
C GLU A 108 -4.51 12.54 4.73
N LEU A 109 -4.46 12.66 6.07
CA LEU A 109 -4.61 11.51 6.96
C LEU A 109 -6.00 10.88 6.82
N LYS A 110 -7.08 11.68 6.76
CA LYS A 110 -8.45 11.17 6.57
C LYS A 110 -8.60 10.37 5.28
N GLU A 111 -8.08 10.88 4.17
CA GLU A 111 -8.09 10.16 2.88
C GLU A 111 -7.34 8.83 2.97
N LYS A 112 -6.15 8.84 3.58
CA LYS A 112 -5.35 7.63 3.80
C LYS A 112 -6.05 6.62 4.70
N LEU A 113 -6.83 7.07 5.68
CA LEU A 113 -7.59 6.19 6.56
C LEU A 113 -8.71 5.48 5.81
N GLN A 114 -9.41 6.18 4.93
CA GLN A 114 -10.43 5.55 4.07
C GLN A 114 -9.79 4.42 3.25
N HIS A 115 -8.66 4.69 2.60
CA HIS A 115 -7.92 3.65 1.87
C HIS A 115 -7.45 2.50 2.77
N LEU A 116 -7.00 2.78 3.98
CA LEU A 116 -6.59 1.73 4.93
C LEU A 116 -7.78 0.85 5.35
N GLN A 117 -8.96 1.44 5.56
CA GLN A 117 -10.18 0.69 5.85
C GLN A 117 -10.57 -0.22 4.68
N GLU A 118 -10.56 0.31 3.46
CA GLU A 118 -10.83 -0.46 2.24
C GLU A 118 -9.87 -1.64 2.06
N TRP A 119 -8.59 -1.46 2.36
CA TRP A 119 -7.60 -2.54 2.24
C TRP A 119 -7.67 -3.54 3.40
N ASN A 120 -8.09 -3.11 4.60
CA ASN A 120 -8.29 -4.02 5.73
C ASN A 120 -9.44 -5.00 5.48
N THR A 121 -10.53 -4.57 4.83
CA THR A 121 -11.63 -5.49 4.48
C THR A 121 -11.18 -6.55 3.46
N ILE A 122 -10.32 -6.18 2.52
CA ILE A 122 -9.75 -7.09 1.53
C ILE A 122 -8.79 -8.09 2.19
N ILE A 123 -7.88 -7.62 3.05
CA ILE A 123 -6.85 -8.48 3.67
C ILE A 123 -7.39 -9.41 4.75
N GLN A 124 -8.58 -9.11 5.28
CA GLN A 124 -9.24 -9.89 6.35
C GLN A 124 -9.30 -11.39 6.03
N ASN A 125 -9.51 -11.75 4.77
CA ASN A 125 -9.65 -13.13 4.32
C ASN A 125 -8.34 -13.74 3.78
N ILE A 126 -7.21 -13.04 3.93
CA ILE A 126 -5.91 -13.42 3.38
C ILE A 126 -4.90 -13.64 4.50
N ASP A 127 -4.72 -12.63 5.36
CA ASP A 127 -3.67 -12.63 6.38
C ASP A 127 -4.13 -11.89 7.66
N PRO A 128 -4.39 -12.64 8.75
CA PRO A 128 -4.80 -12.06 10.04
C PRO A 128 -3.75 -11.13 10.67
N TYR A 129 -2.46 -11.36 10.41
CA TYR A 129 -1.39 -10.55 10.98
C TYR A 129 -1.43 -9.12 10.44
N PHE A 130 -1.55 -8.98 9.11
CA PHE A 130 -1.64 -7.67 8.47
C PHE A 130 -2.94 -6.95 8.82
N LEU A 131 -4.05 -7.68 8.98
CA LEU A 131 -5.31 -7.09 9.46
C LEU A 131 -5.14 -6.45 10.84
N LEU A 132 -4.45 -7.13 11.78
CA LEU A 132 -4.21 -6.62 13.13
C LEU A 132 -3.32 -5.37 13.12
N GLU A 133 -2.25 -5.37 12.32
CA GLU A 133 -1.41 -4.18 12.15
C GLU A 133 -2.17 -3.00 11.57
N GLY A 134 -2.96 -3.23 10.51
CA GLY A 134 -3.80 -2.21 9.90
C GLY A 134 -4.83 -1.64 10.88
N SER A 135 -5.43 -2.50 11.71
CA SER A 135 -6.39 -2.09 12.75
C SER A 135 -5.73 -1.25 13.84
N LYS A 136 -4.50 -1.58 14.26
CA LYS A 136 -3.73 -0.75 15.21
C LYS A 136 -3.43 0.63 14.64
N LEU A 137 -3.07 0.72 13.36
CA LEU A 137 -2.84 2.00 12.69
C LEU A 137 -4.12 2.84 12.58
N LEU A 138 -5.24 2.22 12.22
CA LEU A 138 -6.56 2.88 12.22
C LEU A 138 -6.90 3.46 13.60
N ASN A 139 -6.78 2.64 14.65
CA ASN A 139 -7.09 3.07 16.01
C ASN A 139 -6.18 4.21 16.47
N ARG A 140 -4.88 4.16 16.13
CA ARG A 140 -3.95 5.25 16.45
C ARG A 140 -4.32 6.54 15.73
N ALA A 141 -4.70 6.45 14.45
CA ALA A 141 -5.05 7.63 13.67
C ALA A 141 -6.38 8.26 14.12
N ASN A 142 -7.39 7.43 14.38
CA ASN A 142 -8.68 7.91 14.92
C ASN A 142 -8.48 8.62 16.26
N LYS A 143 -7.63 8.08 17.16
CA LYS A 143 -7.28 8.76 18.40
C LYS A 143 -6.68 10.16 18.18
N ILE A 144 -5.80 10.33 17.20
CA ILE A 144 -5.23 11.65 16.88
C ILE A 144 -6.28 12.59 16.28
N LEU A 145 -7.19 12.06 15.47
CA LEU A 145 -8.29 12.86 14.89
C LEU A 145 -9.31 13.30 15.95
N ASP A 146 -9.54 12.47 16.98
CA ASP A 146 -10.46 12.76 18.08
C ASP A 146 -9.82 13.67 19.15
N GLU A 147 -8.54 13.45 19.46
CA GLU A 147 -7.79 14.12 20.54
C GLU A 147 -6.42 14.58 20.04
N LEU A 148 -6.40 15.74 19.39
CA LEU A 148 -5.16 16.38 18.96
C LEU A 148 -4.39 16.96 20.16
N SER A 149 -3.07 16.76 20.20
CA SER A 149 -2.24 17.38 21.24
C SER A 149 -2.35 18.91 21.16
N LEU A 150 -2.64 19.53 22.31
CA LEU A 150 -2.82 20.97 22.45
C LEU A 150 -1.50 21.72 22.65
N GLU A 151 -0.37 21.02 22.82
CA GLU A 151 0.89 21.63 23.25
C GLU A 151 1.60 22.43 22.15
N ASP A 152 1.82 21.84 20.96
CA ASP A 152 2.54 22.48 19.85
C ASP A 152 2.06 21.95 18.49
N PRO A 153 1.53 22.81 17.59
CA PRO A 153 1.11 22.41 16.24
C PRO A 153 2.24 21.77 15.42
N VAL A 154 3.51 22.16 15.65
CA VAL A 154 4.65 21.57 14.93
C VAL A 154 4.86 20.11 15.31
N ASN A 155 4.75 19.78 16.59
CA ASN A 155 4.90 18.41 17.07
C ASN A 155 3.72 17.54 16.62
N SER A 156 2.50 18.06 16.72
CA SER A 156 1.29 17.40 16.21
C SER A 156 1.40 17.10 14.71
N SER A 157 1.91 18.07 13.93
CA SER A 157 2.17 17.91 12.49
C SER A 157 3.19 16.80 12.20
N ASN A 158 4.29 16.77 12.95
CA ASN A 158 5.31 15.73 12.83
C ASN A 158 4.78 14.33 13.18
N GLU A 159 3.95 14.20 14.22
CA GLU A 159 3.35 12.92 14.59
C GLU A 159 2.43 12.40 13.48
N ILE A 160 1.56 13.26 12.94
CA ILE A 160 0.66 12.91 11.84
C ILE A 160 1.46 12.46 10.62
N LYS A 161 2.52 13.19 10.25
CA LYS A 161 3.40 12.81 9.13
C LYS A 161 4.05 11.44 9.35
N MET A 162 4.51 11.15 10.56
CA MET A 162 5.09 9.85 10.89
C MET A 162 4.05 8.74 10.79
N LEU A 163 2.83 8.97 11.27
CA LEU A 163 1.74 8.02 11.16
C LEU A 163 1.34 7.79 9.69
N SER A 164 1.17 8.85 8.92
CA SER A 164 0.89 8.79 7.47
C SER A 164 1.93 7.96 6.73
N ARG A 165 3.22 8.13 7.03
CA ARG A 165 4.29 7.30 6.45
C ARG A 165 4.16 5.83 6.83
N ASN A 166 3.75 5.53 8.06
CA ASN A 166 3.52 4.15 8.51
C ASN A 166 2.32 3.52 7.79
N ILE A 167 1.23 4.27 7.60
CA ILE A 167 0.07 3.85 6.81
C ILE A 167 0.50 3.56 5.36
N ASP A 168 1.25 4.46 4.73
CA ASP A 168 1.72 4.28 3.34
C ASP A 168 2.63 3.05 3.18
N ARG A 169 3.46 2.76 4.18
CA ARG A 169 4.31 1.56 4.21
C ARG A 169 3.46 0.30 4.34
N HIS A 170 2.51 0.29 5.28
CA HIS A 170 1.62 -0.83 5.50
C HIS A 170 0.76 -1.12 4.26
N LEU A 171 0.14 -0.10 3.66
CA LEU A 171 -0.62 -0.23 2.41
C LEU A 171 0.21 -0.84 1.27
N ARG A 172 1.48 -0.45 1.12
CA ARG A 172 2.38 -1.04 0.13
C ARG A 172 2.62 -2.54 0.38
N LEU A 173 2.81 -2.93 1.64
CA LEU A 173 3.00 -4.34 2.01
C LEU A 173 1.73 -5.17 1.77
N VAL A 174 0.57 -4.66 2.19
CA VAL A 174 -0.73 -5.31 1.97
C VAL A 174 -0.98 -5.54 0.49
N LYS A 175 -0.80 -4.52 -0.35
CA LYS A 175 -0.92 -4.63 -1.82
C LYS A 175 0.02 -5.68 -2.40
N LYS A 176 1.27 -5.74 -1.91
CA LYS A 176 2.26 -6.73 -2.36
C LYS A 176 1.83 -8.16 -2.01
N ILE A 177 1.33 -8.38 -0.80
CA ILE A 177 0.88 -9.69 -0.32
C ILE A 177 -0.35 -10.15 -1.08
N PHE A 178 -1.33 -9.26 -1.24
CA PHE A 178 -2.52 -9.50 -2.04
C PHE A 178 -2.15 -9.97 -3.47
N ASN A 179 -1.28 -9.20 -4.15
CA ASN A 179 -0.84 -9.54 -5.51
C ASN A 179 -0.09 -10.87 -5.55
N LYS A 180 0.77 -11.15 -4.57
CA LYS A 180 1.46 -12.43 -4.46
C LYS A 180 0.45 -13.58 -4.36
N ARG A 181 -0.53 -13.46 -3.48
CA ARG A 181 -1.54 -14.50 -3.24
C ARG A 181 -2.44 -14.74 -4.45
N ILE A 182 -2.83 -13.68 -5.16
CA ILE A 182 -3.57 -13.80 -6.42
C ILE A 182 -2.74 -14.52 -7.48
N ASN A 183 -1.46 -14.15 -7.63
CA ASN A 183 -0.60 -14.80 -8.62
C ASN A 183 -0.37 -16.28 -8.31
N GLU A 184 -0.28 -16.67 -7.04
CA GLU A 184 -0.23 -18.08 -6.63
C GLU A 184 -1.49 -18.83 -7.09
N LEU A 185 -2.69 -18.29 -6.84
CA LEU A 185 -3.94 -18.90 -7.29
C LEU A 185 -4.06 -18.95 -8.82
N LEU A 186 -3.64 -17.90 -9.54
CA LEU A 186 -3.58 -17.91 -11.00
C LEU A 186 -2.61 -18.98 -11.53
N GLY A 187 -1.50 -19.22 -10.84
CA GLY A 187 -0.58 -20.33 -11.13
C GLY A 187 -1.26 -21.69 -10.94
N GLU A 188 -1.96 -21.90 -9.82
CA GLU A 188 -2.73 -23.12 -9.57
C GLU A 188 -3.82 -23.35 -10.64
N VAL A 189 -4.50 -22.28 -11.07
CA VAL A 189 -5.47 -22.33 -12.18
C VAL A 189 -4.81 -22.78 -13.48
N GLN A 190 -3.63 -22.25 -13.82
CA GLN A 190 -2.90 -22.65 -15.03
C GLN A 190 -2.45 -24.11 -14.98
N GLU A 191 -1.90 -24.56 -13.85
CA GLU A 191 -1.53 -25.96 -13.66
C GLU A 191 -2.74 -26.89 -13.84
N LEU A 192 -3.87 -26.52 -13.24
CA LEU A 192 -5.09 -27.30 -13.32
C LEU A 192 -5.67 -27.31 -14.74
N ASP A 193 -5.60 -26.20 -15.47
CA ASP A 193 -6.03 -26.13 -16.87
C ASP A 193 -5.19 -27.05 -17.76
N VAL A 194 -3.86 -27.10 -17.56
CA VAL A 194 -2.98 -28.04 -18.26
C VAL A 194 -3.34 -29.49 -17.94
N LEU A 195 -3.64 -29.79 -16.68
CA LEU A 195 -4.06 -31.14 -16.26
C LEU A 195 -5.42 -31.52 -16.85
N LEU A 196 -6.41 -30.62 -16.81
CA LEU A 196 -7.73 -30.83 -17.40
C LEU A 196 -7.64 -31.08 -18.90
N ASN A 197 -6.88 -30.26 -19.63
CA ASN A 197 -6.66 -30.45 -21.06
C ASN A 197 -6.04 -31.81 -21.37
N LYS A 198 -5.09 -32.29 -20.54
CA LYS A 198 -4.55 -33.65 -20.67
C LYS A 198 -5.63 -34.70 -20.49
N VAL A 199 -6.45 -34.60 -19.45
CA VAL A 199 -7.56 -35.56 -19.23
C VAL A 199 -8.54 -35.57 -20.38
N TYR A 200 -8.85 -34.39 -20.92
CA TYR A 200 -9.79 -34.22 -22.02
C TYR A 200 -9.37 -34.95 -23.30
N THR A 201 -8.06 -35.10 -23.58
CA THR A 201 -7.61 -35.75 -24.82
C THR A 201 -7.94 -37.23 -24.90
N PHE A 202 -8.08 -37.91 -23.76
CA PHE A 202 -8.36 -39.34 -23.68
C PHE A 202 -9.68 -39.66 -22.97
N ALA A 203 -10.45 -38.65 -22.59
CA ALA A 203 -11.78 -38.82 -22.02
C ALA A 203 -12.77 -39.40 -23.04
N GLU A 204 -13.60 -40.33 -22.57
CA GLU A 204 -14.69 -40.91 -23.34
C GLU A 204 -15.82 -39.90 -23.54
N ILE A 205 -16.69 -40.12 -24.54
CA ILE A 205 -17.78 -39.17 -24.89
C ILE A 205 -18.70 -38.91 -23.68
N GLU A 206 -18.92 -39.92 -22.85
CA GLU A 206 -19.77 -39.87 -21.66
C GLU A 206 -19.18 -39.02 -20.53
N GLU A 207 -17.85 -38.88 -20.48
CA GLU A 207 -17.11 -38.16 -19.43
C GLU A 207 -16.88 -36.68 -19.78
N ARG A 208 -16.94 -36.33 -21.07
CA ARG A 208 -16.72 -34.96 -21.57
C ARG A 208 -17.65 -33.91 -20.94
N PRO A 209 -18.95 -34.15 -20.72
CA PRO A 209 -19.83 -33.16 -20.10
C PRO A 209 -19.38 -32.75 -18.69
N GLU A 210 -18.79 -33.67 -17.91
CA GLU A 210 -18.28 -33.35 -16.59
C GLU A 210 -16.99 -32.52 -16.66
N LEU A 211 -16.10 -32.84 -17.60
CA LEU A 211 -14.88 -32.09 -17.84
C LEU A 211 -15.16 -30.68 -18.40
N ASP A 212 -16.16 -30.54 -19.28
CA ASP A 212 -16.60 -29.24 -19.81
C ASP A 212 -17.09 -28.33 -18.67
N LYS A 213 -17.87 -28.87 -17.73
CA LYS A 213 -18.29 -28.15 -16.52
C LYS A 213 -17.08 -27.72 -15.67
N MET A 214 -16.05 -28.55 -15.54
CA MET A 214 -14.83 -28.18 -14.81
C MET A 214 -14.06 -27.07 -15.53
N HIS A 215 -13.91 -27.13 -16.86
CA HIS A 215 -13.29 -26.07 -17.65
C HIS A 215 -14.04 -24.74 -17.51
N GLU A 216 -15.38 -24.76 -17.56
CA GLU A 216 -16.19 -23.56 -17.41
C GLU A 216 -16.00 -22.93 -16.02
N LYS A 217 -16.07 -23.74 -14.96
CA LYS A 217 -15.80 -23.27 -13.59
C LYS A 217 -14.40 -22.69 -13.46
N LEU A 218 -13.39 -23.37 -13.98
CA LEU A 218 -12.00 -22.90 -13.93
C LEU A 218 -11.82 -21.57 -14.67
N ARG A 219 -12.50 -21.40 -15.81
CA ARG A 219 -12.52 -20.15 -16.57
C ARG A 219 -13.19 -19.02 -15.79
N ASN A 220 -14.26 -19.31 -15.07
CA ASN A 220 -14.95 -18.33 -14.22
C ASN A 220 -14.07 -17.90 -13.03
N ILE A 221 -13.39 -18.85 -12.37
CA ILE A 221 -12.42 -18.56 -11.30
C ILE A 221 -11.28 -17.69 -11.84
N LYS A 222 -10.74 -18.02 -13.02
CA LYS A 222 -9.67 -17.22 -13.66
C LYS A 222 -10.10 -15.78 -13.89
N LYS A 223 -11.28 -15.56 -14.49
CA LYS A 223 -11.83 -14.22 -14.72
C LYS A 223 -12.02 -13.44 -13.43
N LEU A 224 -12.53 -14.10 -12.39
CA LEU A 224 -12.74 -13.49 -11.08
C LEU A 224 -11.40 -13.04 -10.46
N LEU A 225 -10.37 -13.89 -10.50
CA LEU A 225 -9.03 -13.56 -10.00
C LEU A 225 -8.37 -12.43 -10.81
N GLU A 226 -8.51 -12.43 -12.14
CA GLU A 226 -8.00 -11.37 -13.01
C GLU A 226 -8.70 -10.02 -12.74
N ASN A 227 -10.03 -10.03 -12.59
CA ASN A 227 -10.80 -8.83 -12.25
C ASN A 227 -10.40 -8.28 -10.88
N ALA A 228 -10.27 -9.14 -9.88
CA ALA A 228 -9.90 -8.72 -8.54
C ALA A 228 -8.43 -8.24 -8.45
N LYS A 229 -7.55 -8.73 -9.32
CA LYS A 229 -6.19 -8.20 -9.47
C LYS A 229 -6.19 -6.74 -9.97
N MET A 230 -7.08 -6.42 -10.90
CA MET A 230 -7.21 -5.08 -11.48
C MET A 230 -7.95 -4.13 -10.55
N LYS A 231 -9.06 -4.58 -9.96
CA LYS A 231 -9.93 -3.81 -9.07
C LYS A 231 -10.29 -4.63 -7.83
N PRO A 232 -9.44 -4.61 -6.79
CA PRO A 232 -9.64 -5.39 -5.57
C PRO A 232 -10.89 -5.01 -4.79
N GLN A 233 -11.25 -3.73 -4.80
CA GLN A 233 -12.36 -3.15 -4.04
C GLN A 233 -13.73 -3.51 -4.64
N ASP A 234 -13.83 -3.54 -5.97
CA ASP A 234 -15.07 -3.82 -6.69
C ASP A 234 -15.38 -5.33 -6.79
N ASN A 235 -14.41 -6.19 -6.51
CA ASN A 235 -14.52 -7.64 -6.68
C ASN A 235 -14.08 -8.37 -5.40
N PRO A 236 -14.81 -8.20 -4.28
CA PRO A 236 -14.49 -8.92 -3.06
C PRO A 236 -14.72 -10.42 -3.25
N PHE A 237 -13.73 -11.22 -2.89
CA PHE A 237 -13.84 -12.67 -2.94
C PHE A 237 -13.11 -13.32 -1.77
N ASN A 238 -13.55 -14.53 -1.42
CA ASN A 238 -12.96 -15.27 -0.33
C ASN A 238 -11.84 -16.18 -0.85
N PHE A 239 -10.59 -15.79 -0.59
CA PHE A 239 -9.40 -16.54 -1.00
C PHE A 239 -9.43 -18.01 -0.56
N ASN A 240 -9.91 -18.29 0.66
CA ASN A 240 -9.97 -19.65 1.18
C ASN A 240 -11.01 -20.51 0.45
N SER A 241 -12.12 -19.90 0.03
CA SER A 241 -13.14 -20.60 -0.77
C SER A 241 -12.60 -21.00 -2.14
N ILE A 242 -11.96 -20.08 -2.87
CA ILE A 242 -11.36 -20.35 -4.17
C ILE A 242 -10.26 -21.41 -4.06
N LYS A 243 -9.39 -21.30 -3.04
CA LYS A 243 -8.34 -22.29 -2.82
C LYS A 243 -8.92 -23.69 -2.58
N LYS A 244 -9.97 -23.80 -1.76
CA LYS A 244 -10.66 -25.08 -1.53
C LYS A 244 -11.27 -25.63 -2.81
N GLU A 245 -11.91 -24.77 -3.60
CA GLU A 245 -12.52 -25.16 -4.88
C GLU A 245 -11.48 -25.68 -5.87
N LEU A 246 -10.36 -24.98 -6.04
CA LEU A 246 -9.24 -25.41 -6.88
C LEU A 246 -8.64 -26.73 -6.39
N MET A 247 -8.51 -26.92 -5.08
CA MET A 247 -8.01 -28.18 -4.49
C MET A 247 -8.96 -29.34 -4.80
N GLN A 248 -10.27 -29.15 -4.64
CA GLN A 248 -11.28 -30.16 -4.96
C GLN A 248 -11.27 -30.52 -6.44
N MET A 249 -11.20 -29.52 -7.34
CA MET A 249 -11.09 -29.78 -8.78
C MET A 249 -9.79 -30.54 -9.10
N LYS A 250 -8.66 -30.17 -8.49
CA LYS A 250 -7.37 -30.86 -8.69
C LYS A 250 -7.43 -32.32 -8.25
N GLU A 251 -8.11 -32.63 -7.15
CA GLU A 251 -8.34 -34.00 -6.71
C GLU A 251 -9.25 -34.77 -7.66
N GLN A 252 -10.34 -34.17 -8.12
CA GLN A 252 -11.24 -34.78 -9.10
C GLN A 252 -10.51 -35.14 -10.40
N VAL A 253 -9.72 -34.20 -10.95
CA VAL A 253 -8.93 -34.43 -12.17
C VAL A 253 -7.88 -35.51 -11.97
N LYS A 254 -7.23 -35.56 -10.79
CA LYS A 254 -6.29 -36.65 -10.45
C LYS A 254 -6.99 -38.00 -10.32
N ASN A 255 -8.20 -38.05 -9.77
CA ASN A 255 -8.96 -39.29 -9.66
C ASN A 255 -9.40 -39.78 -11.03
N PHE A 256 -9.80 -38.89 -11.93
CA PHE A 256 -10.03 -39.20 -13.34
C PHE A 256 -8.79 -39.84 -13.99
N LEU A 257 -7.61 -39.23 -13.81
CA LEU A 257 -6.34 -39.80 -14.30
C LEU A 257 -6.08 -41.21 -13.77
N LYS A 258 -6.18 -41.40 -12.45
CA LYS A 258 -5.93 -42.71 -11.81
C LYS A 258 -6.92 -43.79 -12.22
N SER A 259 -8.16 -43.42 -12.51
CA SER A 259 -9.17 -44.38 -12.98
C SER A 259 -8.86 -44.93 -14.38
N LYS A 260 -8.11 -44.18 -15.20
CA LYS A 260 -7.80 -44.52 -16.59
C LYS A 260 -6.37 -45.05 -16.80
N ILE A 261 -5.46 -44.76 -15.89
CA ILE A 261 -4.02 -45.06 -16.00
C ILE A 261 -3.58 -45.89 -14.80
N SER A 262 -3.02 -47.06 -15.05
CA SER A 262 -2.42 -47.91 -14.01
C SER A 262 -1.12 -47.31 -13.47
N GLU A 263 -0.71 -47.69 -12.26
CA GLU A 263 0.51 -47.18 -11.62
C GLU A 263 1.77 -47.43 -12.47
N LYS A 264 1.82 -48.55 -13.22
CA LYS A 264 2.90 -48.85 -14.16
C LYS A 264 2.87 -47.92 -15.39
N GLU A 265 1.69 -47.62 -15.92
CA GLU A 265 1.52 -46.68 -17.03
C GLU A 265 1.91 -45.24 -16.61
N GLU A 266 1.61 -44.83 -15.37
CA GLU A 266 1.99 -43.53 -14.81
C GLU A 266 3.52 -43.38 -14.69
N LYS A 267 4.21 -44.41 -14.21
CA LYS A 267 5.69 -44.47 -14.13
C LYS A 267 6.34 -44.32 -15.51
N VAL A 268 5.85 -45.07 -16.50
CA VAL A 268 6.32 -44.98 -17.90
C VAL A 268 6.09 -43.57 -18.48
N LEU A 269 4.92 -42.97 -18.23
CA LEU A 269 4.59 -41.60 -18.65
C LEU A 269 5.51 -40.53 -18.03
N ALA A 270 5.81 -40.66 -16.74
CA ALA A 270 6.69 -39.74 -16.04
C ALA A 270 8.11 -39.76 -16.63
N THR A 271 8.64 -40.97 -16.89
CA THR A 271 9.94 -41.13 -17.53
C THR A 271 9.92 -40.55 -18.94
N LEU A 272 8.96 -40.92 -19.79
CA LEU A 272 8.81 -40.36 -21.14
C LEU A 272 8.77 -38.83 -21.16
N SER A 273 8.04 -38.23 -20.22
CA SER A 273 7.93 -36.78 -20.11
C SER A 273 9.29 -36.14 -19.82
N ARG A 274 10.04 -36.70 -18.86
CA ARG A 274 11.42 -36.26 -18.54
C ARG A 274 12.34 -36.42 -19.73
N THR A 275 12.33 -37.59 -20.38
CA THR A 275 13.20 -37.85 -21.53
C THR A 275 12.88 -36.90 -22.69
N SER A 276 11.60 -36.64 -22.96
CA SER A 276 11.19 -35.70 -24.02
C SER A 276 11.67 -34.27 -23.76
N HIS A 277 11.65 -33.83 -22.50
CA HIS A 277 12.14 -32.52 -22.10
C HIS A 277 13.66 -32.39 -22.25
N VAL A 278 14.40 -33.43 -21.88
CA VAL A 278 15.88 -33.44 -22.00
C VAL A 278 16.31 -33.51 -23.47
N LEU A 279 15.57 -34.22 -24.30
CA LEU A 279 15.93 -34.45 -25.71
C LEU A 279 15.47 -33.35 -26.66
N ASP A 280 14.60 -32.43 -26.21
CA ASP A 280 14.12 -31.26 -26.95
C ASP A 280 13.79 -31.58 -28.43
N LYS A 281 12.92 -32.58 -28.63
CA LYS A 281 12.45 -33.09 -29.95
C LYS A 281 13.48 -33.80 -30.83
N ARG A 282 14.68 -34.13 -30.33
CA ARG A 282 15.65 -34.96 -31.07
C ARG A 282 15.13 -36.40 -31.22
N ARG A 283 15.44 -37.02 -32.37
CA ARG A 283 15.14 -38.44 -32.62
C ARG A 283 16.10 -39.32 -31.82
N ILE A 284 15.59 -40.41 -31.27
CA ILE A 284 16.36 -41.41 -30.53
C ILE A 284 16.05 -42.80 -31.07
N GLY A 285 16.99 -43.73 -30.90
CA GLY A 285 16.76 -45.13 -31.23
C GLY A 285 15.63 -45.70 -30.37
N PHE A 286 14.70 -46.43 -31.00
CA PHE A 286 13.56 -47.02 -30.29
C PHE A 286 14.00 -48.00 -29.20
N SER A 287 14.98 -48.87 -29.50
CA SER A 287 15.57 -49.79 -28.51
C SER A 287 16.11 -49.06 -27.28
N TYR A 288 16.83 -47.96 -27.50
CA TYR A 288 17.38 -47.13 -26.42
C TYR A 288 16.27 -46.52 -25.54
N LEU A 289 15.19 -46.01 -26.15
CA LEU A 289 14.05 -45.48 -25.40
C LEU A 289 13.42 -46.55 -24.49
N VAL A 290 13.19 -47.74 -25.04
CA VAL A 290 12.56 -48.84 -24.31
C VAL A 290 13.45 -49.32 -23.16
N GLU A 291 14.76 -49.48 -23.40
CA GLU A 291 15.71 -49.86 -22.36
C GLU A 291 15.83 -48.81 -21.24
N LEU A 292 15.81 -47.52 -21.59
CA LEU A 292 15.85 -46.42 -20.63
C LEU A 292 14.64 -46.51 -19.69
N ILE A 293 13.43 -46.60 -20.25
CA ILE A 293 12.18 -46.67 -19.48
C ILE A 293 12.16 -47.94 -18.60
N SER A 294 12.59 -49.07 -19.17
CA SER A 294 12.66 -50.36 -18.46
C SER A 294 13.58 -50.29 -17.24
N LYS A 295 14.81 -49.76 -17.41
CA LYS A 295 15.80 -49.63 -16.33
C LYS A 295 15.37 -48.62 -15.26
N GLU A 296 14.87 -47.45 -15.66
CA GLU A 296 14.53 -46.37 -14.72
C GLU A 296 13.32 -46.73 -13.84
N ASN A 297 12.39 -47.52 -14.37
CA ASN A 297 11.17 -47.91 -13.65
C ASN A 297 11.18 -49.34 -13.08
N SER A 298 12.26 -50.11 -13.30
CA SER A 298 12.33 -51.54 -12.93
C SER A 298 11.19 -52.38 -13.54
N ILE A 299 10.82 -52.09 -14.79
CA ILE A 299 9.77 -52.80 -15.53
C ILE A 299 10.45 -53.62 -16.64
N PRO A 300 10.09 -54.91 -16.84
CA PRO A 300 10.67 -55.72 -17.92
C PRO A 300 10.50 -55.06 -19.30
N VAL A 301 11.44 -55.28 -20.22
CA VAL A 301 11.41 -54.70 -21.58
C VAL A 301 10.12 -55.08 -22.32
N SER A 302 9.69 -56.34 -22.22
CA SER A 302 8.44 -56.82 -22.83
C SER A 302 7.21 -56.08 -22.29
N GLU A 303 7.12 -55.92 -20.97
CA GLU A 303 6.03 -55.19 -20.33
C GLU A 303 6.09 -53.69 -20.64
N THR A 304 7.30 -53.13 -20.82
CA THR A 304 7.50 -51.73 -21.22
C THR A 304 6.94 -51.47 -22.62
N LEU A 305 7.15 -52.39 -23.58
CA LEU A 305 6.57 -52.31 -24.93
C LEU A 305 5.04 -52.35 -24.89
N ASP A 306 4.47 -53.26 -24.10
CA ASP A 306 3.02 -53.37 -23.92
C ASP A 306 2.42 -52.10 -23.30
N LEU A 307 3.10 -51.51 -22.31
CA LEU A 307 2.67 -50.26 -21.68
C LEU A 307 2.76 -49.08 -22.65
N LEU A 308 3.83 -48.97 -23.45
CA LEU A 308 3.96 -47.95 -24.49
C LEU A 308 2.82 -48.07 -25.52
N TYR A 309 2.52 -49.28 -25.96
CA TYR A 309 1.39 -49.54 -26.86
C TYR A 309 0.05 -49.18 -26.22
N LYS A 310 -0.21 -49.59 -24.97
CA LYS A 310 -1.45 -49.25 -24.25
C LYS A 310 -1.62 -47.74 -24.10
N LEU A 311 -0.55 -47.02 -23.74
CA LEU A 311 -0.54 -45.57 -23.60
C LEU A 311 -0.79 -44.86 -24.94
N GLU A 312 -0.22 -45.35 -26.04
CA GLU A 312 -0.45 -44.82 -27.38
C GLU A 312 -1.89 -45.11 -27.85
N LYS A 313 -2.37 -46.34 -27.65
CA LYS A 313 -3.73 -46.76 -27.98
C LYS A 313 -4.80 -45.97 -27.22
N LYS A 314 -4.54 -45.66 -25.94
CA LYS A 314 -5.35 -44.75 -25.11
C LYS A 314 -5.21 -43.27 -25.52
N ARG A 315 -4.38 -42.96 -26.52
CA ARG A 315 -4.07 -41.61 -27.02
C ARG A 315 -3.43 -40.69 -25.96
N ILE A 316 -2.80 -41.26 -24.95
CA ILE A 316 -2.13 -40.51 -23.88
C ILE A 316 -0.76 -40.04 -24.36
N ILE A 317 -0.07 -40.85 -25.19
CA ILE A 317 1.19 -40.48 -25.84
C ILE A 317 1.06 -40.62 -27.37
N LYS A 318 1.88 -39.88 -28.12
CA LYS A 318 2.07 -40.07 -29.56
C LYS A 318 3.52 -40.44 -29.83
N LEU A 319 3.72 -41.64 -30.36
CA LEU A 319 5.05 -42.13 -30.74
C LEU A 319 5.21 -41.96 -32.25
N TYR A 320 6.12 -41.09 -32.68
CA TYR A 320 6.46 -40.93 -34.09
C TYR A 320 7.64 -41.82 -34.42
N VAL A 321 7.39 -42.87 -35.19
CA VAL A 321 8.43 -43.81 -35.65
C VAL A 321 8.81 -43.45 -37.09
N SER A 322 10.07 -43.09 -37.31
CA SER A 322 10.64 -43.00 -38.65
C SER A 322 11.50 -44.24 -38.89
N LEU A 323 11.17 -45.01 -39.92
CA LEU A 323 12.06 -46.06 -40.42
C LEU A 323 13.26 -45.38 -41.08
N GLN A 324 14.47 -45.82 -40.72
CA GLN A 324 15.71 -45.38 -41.35
C GLN A 324 15.95 -46.14 -42.65
#